data_AF-A0A2G4SQH5-F1
#
_entry.id   AF-A0A2G4SQH5-F1
#
_cell.length_a   1.000
_cell.length_b   1.000
_cell.length_c   1.000
_cell.angle_alpha   90.00
_cell.angle_beta   90.00
_cell.angle_gamma   90.00
#
_symmetry.space_group_name_H-M   'P 1'
#
loop_
_entity.id
_entity.type
_entity.pdbx_description
1 polymer ?
#
loop_
_entity_poly.entity_id
_entity_poly.type
_entity_poly.pdbx_seq_one_letter_code
_entity_poly.pdbx_strand_id
1 'polypeptide(L)'
;MYHDLNIPYSSHLDRSGLDKLRLILSKCTQQNEYTVALNVTMNHNQQVPTITPPDISTLGCKYSLNILKRVTIDTDAPLDAIDIRGTYDLIALRTRNAQVFEEACLRYDIDLITFHFDERISFELDPTVIQKALDRNIYFELCYADAIKDKQARTYTLQIARQLIEYTKGKQVIISSGADTVSEIRHPFDIFYFAKSLGLANDQAKFVIEKHCEQLLLKTKKKAIKS
;
A
#
# COMPACT_ATOMS: atom_id res chain seq x y z
N MET A 1 16.23 5.31 3.63
CA MET A 1 15.63 4.97 2.33
C MET A 1 14.14 5.26 2.41
N TYR A 2 13.53 5.86 1.39
CA TYR A 2 12.09 6.12 1.38
C TYR A 2 11.35 5.08 0.54
N HIS A 3 10.06 4.89 0.84
CA HIS A 3 9.24 3.84 0.26
C HIS A 3 7.92 4.42 -0.22
N ASP A 4 7.47 3.99 -1.39
CA ASP A 4 6.07 4.08 -1.79
C ASP A 4 5.63 2.70 -2.29
N LEU A 5 4.87 2.01 -1.44
CA LEU A 5 4.48 0.63 -1.69
C LEU A 5 3.19 0.50 -2.51
N ASN A 6 2.66 1.60 -3.05
CA ASN A 6 1.43 1.57 -3.84
C ASN A 6 1.43 2.57 -5.01
N ILE A 7 2.15 2.25 -6.08
CA ILE A 7 2.01 2.96 -7.36
C ILE A 7 1.15 2.11 -8.30
N PRO A 8 -0.07 2.56 -8.66
CA PRO A 8 -0.93 1.85 -9.60
C PRO A 8 -0.22 1.57 -10.93
N TYR A 9 -0.30 0.31 -11.38
CA TYR A 9 0.29 -0.17 -12.62
C TYR A 9 -0.74 -0.99 -13.41
N SER A 10 -0.74 -0.84 -14.73
CA SER A 10 -1.54 -1.65 -15.65
C SER A 10 -0.60 -2.42 -16.57
N SER A 11 -0.90 -3.69 -16.85
CA SER A 11 -0.13 -4.51 -17.80
C SER A 11 -0.23 -4.00 -19.23
N HIS A 12 -1.29 -3.24 -19.56
CA HIS A 12 -1.54 -2.65 -20.87
C HIS A 12 -1.46 -1.12 -20.80
N LEU A 13 -0.31 -0.58 -20.39
CA LEU A 13 -0.11 0.87 -20.43
C LEU A 13 0.06 1.33 -21.88
N ASP A 14 -0.76 2.31 -22.25
CA ASP A 14 -0.56 3.13 -23.44
C ASP A 14 0.66 4.05 -23.26
N ARG A 15 1.08 4.73 -24.34
CA ARG A 15 2.25 5.64 -24.29
C ARG A 15 2.08 6.71 -23.20
N SER A 16 0.88 7.28 -23.07
CA SER A 16 0.55 8.24 -22.02
C SER A 16 0.68 7.68 -20.61
N GLY A 17 0.24 6.44 -20.38
CA GLY A 17 0.37 5.76 -19.10
C GLY A 17 1.83 5.53 -18.73
N LEU A 18 2.67 5.13 -19.70
CA LEU A 18 4.11 4.98 -19.49
C LEU A 18 4.79 6.32 -19.15
N ASP A 19 4.40 7.41 -19.82
CA ASP A 19 4.97 8.73 -19.54
C ASP A 19 4.55 9.26 -18.17
N LYS A 20 3.29 9.04 -17.75
CA LYS A 20 2.83 9.34 -16.39
C LYS A 20 3.64 8.58 -15.35
N LEU A 21 3.77 7.25 -15.53
CA LEU A 21 4.55 6.41 -14.63
C LEU A 21 6.00 6.86 -14.56
N ARG A 22 6.63 7.17 -15.69
CA ARG A 22 8.00 7.69 -15.73
C ARG A 22 8.15 8.97 -14.93
N LEU A 23 7.20 9.89 -15.06
CA LEU A 23 7.23 11.14 -14.32
C LEU A 23 7.06 10.89 -12.81
N ILE A 24 6.21 9.94 -12.39
CA ILE A 24 6.05 9.54 -10.98
C ILE A 24 7.39 9.00 -10.45
N LEU A 25 7.98 8.02 -11.13
CA LEU A 25 9.24 7.39 -10.73
C LEU A 25 10.39 8.39 -10.69
N SER A 26 10.46 9.28 -11.68
CA SER A 26 11.42 10.39 -11.70
C SER A 26 11.24 11.31 -10.50
N LYS A 27 9.98 11.63 -10.12
CA LYS A 27 9.69 12.48 -8.96
C LYS A 27 10.11 11.84 -7.64
N CYS A 28 9.86 10.55 -7.45
CA CYS A 28 10.27 9.80 -6.25
C CYS A 28 11.80 9.78 -6.08
N THR A 29 12.54 9.69 -7.19
CA THR A 29 14.00 9.50 -7.20
C THR A 29 14.81 10.80 -7.24
N GLN A 30 14.19 11.96 -7.02
CA GLN A 30 14.89 13.25 -7.13
C GLN A 30 15.89 13.51 -6.00
N GLN A 31 15.66 12.97 -4.80
CA GLN A 31 16.36 13.43 -3.60
C GLN A 31 17.08 12.34 -2.81
N ASN A 32 16.60 11.10 -2.85
CA ASN A 32 17.13 10.01 -2.03
C ASN A 32 16.93 8.66 -2.73
N GLU A 33 17.59 7.62 -2.19
CA GLU A 33 17.29 6.23 -2.55
C GLU A 33 15.82 5.90 -2.22
N TYR A 34 15.16 5.29 -3.19
CA TYR A 34 13.72 5.07 -3.15
C TYR A 34 13.37 3.65 -3.55
N THR A 35 12.45 3.03 -2.81
CA THR A 35 11.83 1.76 -3.19
C THR A 35 10.38 1.99 -3.55
N VAL A 36 9.99 1.59 -4.76
CA VAL A 36 8.62 1.70 -5.26
C VAL A 36 8.04 0.31 -5.50
N ALA A 37 6.81 0.05 -5.06
CA ALA A 37 6.08 -1.12 -5.48
C ALA A 37 5.03 -0.77 -6.54
N LEU A 38 5.16 -1.40 -7.71
CA LEU A 38 4.16 -1.32 -8.77
C LEU A 38 3.02 -2.27 -8.42
N ASN A 39 1.85 -1.70 -8.19
CA ASN A 39 0.66 -2.40 -7.72
C ASN A 39 -0.28 -2.70 -8.89
N VAL A 40 -0.62 -3.97 -9.11
CA VAL A 40 -1.73 -4.35 -9.96
C VAL A 40 -2.91 -4.80 -9.11
N THR A 41 -4.09 -4.28 -9.42
CA THR A 41 -5.33 -4.73 -8.81
C THR A 41 -5.92 -5.89 -9.60
N MET A 42 -6.24 -6.99 -8.92
CA MET A 42 -6.95 -8.12 -9.53
C MET A 42 -8.25 -8.40 -8.77
N ASN A 43 -9.30 -8.72 -9.52
CA ASN A 43 -10.53 -9.26 -8.95
C ASN A 43 -10.39 -10.77 -8.78
N HIS A 44 -11.13 -11.37 -7.84
CA HIS A 44 -11.10 -12.82 -7.52
C HIS A 44 -11.16 -13.75 -8.75
N ASN A 45 -11.85 -13.35 -9.82
CA ASN A 45 -12.09 -14.19 -11.00
C ASN A 45 -11.16 -13.90 -12.17
N GLN A 46 -10.15 -13.04 -12.00
CA GLN A 46 -9.22 -12.68 -13.06
C GLN A 46 -7.94 -13.51 -13.00
N GLN A 47 -7.34 -13.77 -14.17
CA GLN A 47 -6.03 -14.42 -14.24
C GLN A 47 -4.99 -13.57 -13.52
N VAL A 48 -4.01 -14.22 -12.89
CA VAL A 48 -2.89 -13.58 -12.18
C VAL A 48 -2.18 -12.61 -13.13
N PRO A 49 -2.26 -11.28 -12.90
CA PRO A 49 -1.76 -10.32 -13.86
C PRO A 49 -0.24 -10.25 -13.85
N THR A 50 0.40 -10.45 -15.00
CA THR A 50 1.87 -10.38 -15.08
C THR A 50 2.34 -8.93 -14.99
N ILE A 51 3.25 -8.65 -14.06
CA ILE A 51 3.96 -7.36 -13.98
C ILE A 51 5.32 -7.51 -14.68
N THR A 52 5.46 -6.82 -15.80
CA THR A 52 6.75 -6.56 -16.45
C THR A 52 7.26 -5.20 -16.00
N PRO A 53 8.30 -5.14 -15.13
CA PRO A 53 8.85 -3.86 -14.68
C PRO A 53 9.30 -3.02 -15.89
N PRO A 54 9.05 -1.70 -15.89
CA PRO A 54 9.52 -0.83 -16.96
C PRO A 54 11.04 -0.77 -16.97
N ASP A 55 11.64 -0.54 -18.15
CA ASP A 55 13.08 -0.34 -18.26
C ASP A 55 13.50 0.96 -17.57
N ILE A 56 14.11 0.79 -16.39
CA ILE A 56 14.50 1.87 -15.48
C ILE A 56 15.71 2.64 -16.02
N SER A 57 16.51 2.03 -16.90
CA SER A 57 17.74 2.65 -17.43
C SER A 57 17.46 3.99 -18.14
N THR A 58 16.27 4.12 -18.71
CA THR A 58 15.82 5.31 -19.44
C THR A 58 15.34 6.47 -18.57
N LEU A 59 15.18 6.29 -17.25
CA LEU A 59 14.64 7.32 -16.35
C LEU A 59 15.66 8.41 -15.96
N GLY A 60 16.96 8.16 -16.15
CA GLY A 60 18.00 9.13 -15.78
C GLY A 60 18.00 9.46 -14.28
N CYS A 61 17.64 8.50 -13.41
CA CYS A 61 17.55 8.70 -11.97
C CYS A 61 18.92 9.04 -11.39
N LYS A 62 18.99 10.14 -10.61
CA LYS A 62 20.21 10.54 -9.89
C LYS A 62 20.54 9.58 -8.73
N TYR A 63 19.51 8.99 -8.13
CA TYR A 63 19.63 8.05 -7.00
C TYR A 63 19.09 6.67 -7.39
N SER A 64 19.47 5.65 -6.63
CA SER A 64 19.02 4.27 -6.86
C SER A 64 17.50 4.13 -6.66
N LEU A 65 16.87 3.41 -7.59
CA LEU A 65 15.46 3.07 -7.57
C LEU A 65 15.31 1.56 -7.55
N ASN A 66 14.71 1.03 -6.49
CA ASN A 66 14.35 -0.38 -6.41
C ASN A 66 12.85 -0.54 -6.75
N ILE A 67 12.52 -1.42 -7.70
CA ILE A 67 11.14 -1.69 -8.11
C ILE A 67 10.71 -3.07 -7.59
N LEU A 68 9.60 -3.08 -6.87
CA LEU A 68 8.95 -4.28 -6.36
C LEU A 68 7.64 -4.54 -7.11
N LYS A 69 7.24 -5.80 -7.17
CA LYS A 69 5.96 -6.26 -7.72
C LYS A 69 4.96 -6.43 -6.58
N ARG A 70 3.84 -5.71 -6.65
CA ARG A 70 2.74 -5.84 -5.70
C ARG A 70 1.47 -6.24 -6.43
N VAL A 71 0.66 -7.08 -5.78
CA VAL A 71 -0.72 -7.31 -6.17
C VAL A 71 -1.67 -6.88 -5.05
N THR A 72 -2.78 -6.23 -5.43
CA THR A 72 -3.91 -5.98 -4.54
C THR A 72 -5.09 -6.81 -4.99
N ILE A 73 -5.55 -7.72 -4.14
CA ILE A 73 -6.74 -8.54 -4.38
C ILE A 73 -7.95 -7.72 -3.94
N ASP A 74 -8.79 -7.32 -4.89
CA ASP A 74 -10.03 -6.58 -4.63
C ASP A 74 -11.20 -7.57 -4.69
N THR A 75 -11.73 -7.96 -3.54
CA THR A 75 -12.77 -8.98 -3.46
C THR A 75 -13.67 -8.82 -2.25
N ASP A 76 -14.95 -9.06 -2.45
CA ASP A 76 -15.97 -9.18 -1.39
C ASP A 76 -16.39 -10.63 -1.16
N ALA A 77 -15.82 -11.56 -1.92
CA ALA A 77 -15.96 -13.00 -1.74
C ALA A 77 -14.77 -13.57 -0.93
N PRO A 78 -15.00 -14.63 -0.13
CA PRO A 78 -13.92 -15.32 0.58
C PRO A 78 -12.83 -15.79 -0.38
N LEU A 79 -11.58 -15.70 0.05
CA LEU A 79 -10.44 -16.14 -0.73
C LEU A 79 -10.13 -17.62 -0.46
N ASP A 80 -10.13 -18.40 -1.53
CA ASP A 80 -9.49 -19.72 -1.54
C ASP A 80 -7.97 -19.58 -1.52
N ALA A 81 -7.25 -20.68 -1.33
CA ALA A 81 -5.79 -20.70 -1.41
C ALA A 81 -5.33 -20.36 -2.84
N ILE A 82 -4.98 -19.10 -3.09
CA ILE A 82 -4.39 -18.65 -4.35
C ILE A 82 -2.87 -18.78 -4.26
N ASP A 83 -2.28 -19.60 -5.13
CA ASP A 83 -0.82 -19.75 -5.24
C ASP A 83 -0.20 -18.63 -6.09
N ILE A 84 -0.19 -17.42 -5.51
CA ILE A 84 0.46 -16.22 -6.09
C ILE A 84 1.74 -15.84 -5.33
N ARG A 85 2.03 -16.54 -4.24
CA ARG A 85 3.23 -16.36 -3.44
C ARG A 85 4.43 -16.82 -4.27
N GLY A 86 5.39 -15.93 -4.50
CA GLY A 86 6.53 -16.17 -5.41
C GLY A 86 6.43 -15.44 -6.76
N THR A 87 5.24 -14.99 -7.16
CA THR A 87 5.08 -14.10 -8.33
C THR A 87 5.24 -12.62 -7.95
N TYR A 88 4.77 -12.25 -6.75
CA TYR A 88 4.81 -10.89 -6.22
C TYR A 88 5.64 -10.80 -4.94
N ASP A 89 6.28 -9.65 -4.75
CA ASP A 89 7.02 -9.31 -3.53
C ASP A 89 6.09 -8.92 -2.38
N LEU A 90 4.91 -8.38 -2.69
CA LEU A 90 3.89 -7.92 -1.74
C LEU A 90 2.49 -8.33 -2.19
N ILE A 91 1.72 -8.85 -1.23
CA ILE A 91 0.30 -9.21 -1.44
C ILE A 91 -0.57 -8.38 -0.50
N ALA A 92 -1.46 -7.59 -1.08
CA ALA A 92 -2.43 -6.78 -0.37
C ALA A 92 -3.86 -7.28 -0.59
N LEU A 93 -4.73 -7.10 0.39
CA LEU A 93 -6.18 -7.30 0.24
C LEU A 93 -6.91 -5.96 0.35
N ARG A 94 -7.94 -5.78 -0.47
CA ARG A 94 -8.93 -4.71 -0.35
C ARG A 94 -10.34 -5.31 -0.44
N THR A 95 -11.22 -4.94 0.48
CA THR A 95 -12.59 -5.49 0.56
C THR A 95 -13.58 -4.48 1.16
N ARG A 96 -14.84 -4.63 0.80
CA ARG A 96 -16.02 -3.92 1.35
C ARG A 96 -16.84 -4.85 2.25
N ASN A 97 -16.44 -6.11 2.40
CA ASN A 97 -17.17 -7.10 3.18
C ASN A 97 -16.52 -7.30 4.56
N ALA A 98 -17.30 -7.11 5.62
CA ALA A 98 -16.84 -7.25 7.00
C ALA A 98 -16.30 -8.66 7.31
N GLN A 99 -16.97 -9.70 6.79
CA GLN A 99 -16.57 -11.09 7.01
C GLN A 99 -15.24 -11.37 6.30
N VAL A 100 -15.07 -10.91 5.06
CA VAL A 100 -13.81 -11.08 4.32
C VAL A 100 -12.67 -10.32 5.00
N PHE A 101 -12.93 -9.11 5.51
CA PHE A 101 -11.95 -8.35 6.31
C PHE A 101 -11.52 -9.11 7.57
N GLU A 102 -12.47 -9.69 8.31
CA GLU A 102 -12.17 -10.48 9.50
C GLU A 102 -11.34 -11.73 9.13
N GLU A 103 -11.73 -12.47 8.09
CA GLU A 103 -10.96 -13.61 7.60
C GLU A 103 -9.54 -13.23 7.16
N ALA A 104 -9.38 -12.07 6.52
CA ALA A 104 -8.06 -11.55 6.16
C ALA A 104 -7.17 -11.35 7.40
N CYS A 105 -7.74 -10.75 8.44
CA CYS A 105 -7.07 -10.53 9.71
C CYS A 105 -6.75 -11.83 10.44
N LEU A 106 -7.53 -12.90 10.25
CA LEU A 106 -7.40 -14.16 10.99
C LEU A 106 -6.59 -15.24 10.27
N ARG A 107 -6.77 -15.43 8.96
CA ARG A 107 -6.32 -16.65 8.26
C ARG A 107 -5.60 -16.43 6.94
N TYR A 108 -5.93 -15.41 6.14
CA TYR A 108 -5.35 -15.30 4.79
C TYR A 108 -3.84 -15.04 4.81
N ASP A 109 -3.11 -15.68 3.90
CA ASP A 109 -1.67 -15.42 3.73
C ASP A 109 -1.46 -14.17 2.86
N ILE A 110 -1.63 -13.00 3.49
CA ILE A 110 -1.39 -11.68 2.90
C ILE A 110 -0.35 -10.91 3.73
N ASP A 111 0.19 -9.83 3.16
CA ASP A 111 1.18 -9.00 3.83
C ASP A 111 0.59 -7.73 4.43
N LEU A 112 -0.39 -7.14 3.74
CA LEU A 112 -1.08 -5.94 4.19
C LEU A 112 -2.56 -5.89 3.76
N ILE A 113 -3.34 -5.06 4.46
CA ILE A 113 -4.74 -4.76 4.16
C ILE A 113 -4.84 -3.27 3.84
N THR A 114 -5.52 -2.94 2.76
CA THR A 114 -5.80 -1.57 2.32
C THR A 114 -7.31 -1.38 2.15
N PHE A 115 -7.77 -0.14 1.98
CA PHE A 115 -9.20 0.20 1.96
C PHE A 115 -9.58 0.96 0.69
N HIS A 116 -10.87 1.00 0.41
CA HIS A 116 -11.45 1.96 -0.53
C HIS A 116 -11.59 3.30 0.18
N PHE A 117 -10.93 4.34 -0.34
CA PHE A 117 -10.89 5.68 0.26
C PHE A 117 -11.77 6.69 -0.49
N ASP A 118 -12.29 6.30 -1.64
CA ASP A 118 -13.25 7.01 -2.48
C ASP A 118 -14.71 6.82 -2.01
N GLU A 119 -14.97 5.83 -1.16
CA GLU A 119 -16.28 5.54 -0.59
C GLU A 119 -16.25 5.36 0.93
N ARG A 120 -17.44 5.41 1.54
CA ARG A 120 -17.58 5.17 2.97
C ARG A 120 -17.47 3.67 3.23
N ILE A 121 -16.62 3.28 4.17
CA ILE A 121 -16.57 1.90 4.67
C ILE A 121 -17.97 1.46 5.16
N SER A 122 -18.40 0.30 4.68
CA SER A 122 -19.74 -0.28 4.92
C SER A 122 -19.85 -1.03 6.25
N PHE A 123 -18.74 -1.18 6.98
CA PHE A 123 -18.65 -1.91 8.24
C PHE A 123 -17.78 -1.17 9.25
N GLU A 124 -17.94 -1.53 10.52
CA GLU A 124 -17.12 -0.99 11.61
C GLU A 124 -15.88 -1.85 11.83
N LEU A 125 -14.77 -1.18 12.12
CA LEU A 125 -13.51 -1.86 12.43
C LEU A 125 -13.53 -2.36 13.88
N ASP A 126 -13.43 -3.67 14.08
CA ASP A 126 -13.33 -4.28 15.41
C ASP A 126 -11.87 -4.22 15.92
N PRO A 127 -11.60 -3.57 17.07
CA PRO A 127 -10.27 -3.51 17.67
C PRO A 127 -9.64 -4.87 17.92
N THR A 128 -10.44 -5.88 18.32
CA THR A 128 -9.97 -7.23 18.63
C THR A 128 -9.51 -7.96 17.36
N VAL A 129 -10.23 -7.79 16.25
CA VAL A 129 -9.86 -8.33 14.94
C VAL A 129 -8.57 -7.67 14.43
N ILE A 130 -8.45 -6.35 14.61
CA ILE A 130 -7.23 -5.62 14.26
C ILE A 130 -6.03 -6.13 15.07
N GLN A 131 -6.16 -6.34 16.39
CA GLN A 131 -5.06 -6.90 17.18
C GLN A 131 -4.60 -8.26 16.66
N LYS A 132 -5.53 -9.14 16.28
CA LYS A 132 -5.18 -10.44 15.70
C LYS A 132 -4.41 -10.31 14.37
N ALA A 133 -4.71 -9.29 13.56
CA ALA A 133 -3.93 -8.99 12.36
C ALA A 133 -2.50 -8.56 12.70
N LEU A 134 -2.34 -7.70 13.73
CA LEU A 134 -1.03 -7.24 14.23
C LEU A 134 -0.18 -8.41 14.75
N ASP A 135 -0.79 -9.32 15.51
CA ASP A 135 -0.13 -10.54 16.03
C ASP A 135 0.37 -11.45 14.89
N ARG A 136 -0.37 -11.50 13.79
CA ARG A 136 0.00 -12.21 12.55
C ARG A 136 0.96 -11.42 11.66
N ASN A 137 1.41 -10.27 12.13
CA ASN A 137 2.31 -9.36 11.44
C ASN A 137 1.77 -8.81 10.10
N ILE A 138 0.45 -8.59 10.02
CA ILE A 138 -0.21 -7.95 8.86
C ILE A 138 -0.19 -6.44 9.07
N TYR A 139 0.14 -5.71 8.00
CA TYR A 139 0.18 -4.25 8.01
C TYR A 139 -1.14 -3.66 7.50
N PHE A 140 -1.49 -2.48 7.99
CA PHE A 140 -2.59 -1.69 7.45
C PHE A 140 -2.05 -0.53 6.62
N GLU A 141 -2.60 -0.32 5.43
CA GLU A 141 -2.18 0.73 4.52
C GLU A 141 -3.20 1.87 4.44
N LEU A 142 -2.67 3.10 4.51
CA LEU A 142 -3.39 4.33 4.23
C LEU A 142 -2.90 4.94 2.92
N CYS A 143 -3.79 5.09 1.95
CA CYS A 143 -3.47 5.78 0.68
C CYS A 143 -3.94 7.24 0.75
N TYR A 144 -3.04 8.18 0.49
CA TYR A 144 -3.37 9.60 0.64
C TYR A 144 -3.79 10.30 -0.67
N ALA A 145 -3.57 9.69 -1.85
CA ALA A 145 -3.87 10.35 -3.12
C ALA A 145 -5.36 10.70 -3.26
N ASP A 146 -6.27 9.82 -2.85
CA ASP A 146 -7.72 10.08 -2.95
C ASP A 146 -8.16 11.26 -2.08
N ALA A 147 -7.52 11.43 -0.91
CA ALA A 147 -7.73 12.58 -0.04
C ALA A 147 -7.25 13.93 -0.63
N ILE A 148 -6.37 13.89 -1.63
CA ILE A 148 -5.95 15.08 -2.39
C ILE A 148 -6.98 15.40 -3.48
N LYS A 149 -7.48 14.36 -4.17
CA LYS A 149 -8.37 14.48 -5.34
C LYS A 149 -9.74 15.00 -4.97
N ASP A 150 -10.34 14.49 -3.90
CA ASP A 150 -11.73 14.75 -3.56
C ASP A 150 -11.96 15.04 -2.06
N LYS A 151 -12.89 15.95 -1.77
CA LYS A 151 -13.20 16.39 -0.39
C LYS A 151 -13.93 15.31 0.41
N GLN A 152 -14.78 14.53 -0.25
CA GLN A 152 -15.53 13.45 0.39
C GLN A 152 -14.60 12.27 0.67
N ALA A 153 -13.77 11.87 -0.31
CA ALA A 153 -12.70 10.90 -0.13
C ALA A 153 -11.72 11.28 0.98
N ARG A 154 -11.37 12.57 1.10
CA ARG A 154 -10.58 13.10 2.24
C ARG A 154 -11.26 12.84 3.58
N THR A 155 -12.57 13.00 3.66
CA THR A 155 -13.33 12.75 4.89
C THR A 155 -13.28 11.27 5.27
N TYR A 156 -13.48 10.37 4.29
CA TYR A 156 -13.40 8.92 4.51
C TYR A 156 -12.00 8.46 4.89
N THR A 157 -10.97 8.96 4.21
CA THR A 157 -9.56 8.70 4.53
C THR A 157 -9.25 9.08 5.98
N LEU A 158 -9.67 10.27 6.42
CA LEU A 158 -9.44 10.71 7.80
C LEU A 158 -10.21 9.87 8.83
N GLN A 159 -11.42 9.40 8.50
CA GLN A 159 -12.21 8.53 9.39
C GLN A 159 -11.52 7.16 9.58
N ILE A 160 -11.16 6.50 8.49
CA ILE A 160 -10.46 5.21 8.51
C ILE A 160 -9.11 5.35 9.24
N ALA A 161 -8.34 6.39 8.89
CA ALA A 161 -7.03 6.63 9.49
C ALA A 161 -7.10 6.84 11.00
N ARG A 162 -8.08 7.60 11.50
CA ARG A 162 -8.25 7.82 12.95
C ARG A 162 -8.58 6.52 13.68
N GLN A 163 -9.51 5.72 13.16
CA GLN A 163 -9.86 4.43 13.75
C GLN A 163 -8.66 3.48 13.77
N LEU A 164 -7.94 3.34 12.65
CA LEU A 164 -6.75 2.49 12.58
C LEU A 164 -5.66 2.95 13.54
N ILE A 165 -5.35 4.25 13.61
CA ILE A 165 -4.33 4.76 14.52
C ILE A 165 -4.73 4.57 15.98
N GLU A 166 -6.01 4.75 16.30
CA GLU A 166 -6.53 4.51 17.63
C GLU A 166 -6.37 3.05 18.06
N TYR A 167 -6.67 2.09 17.17
CA TYR A 167 -6.64 0.67 17.49
C TYR A 167 -5.24 0.07 17.41
N THR A 168 -4.43 0.48 16.43
CA THR A 168 -3.04 0.01 16.27
C THR A 168 -2.05 0.72 17.18
N LYS A 169 -2.41 1.89 17.72
CA LYS A 169 -1.49 2.83 18.39
C LYS A 169 -0.29 3.20 17.51
N GLY A 170 -0.49 3.20 16.20
CA GLY A 170 0.53 3.50 15.18
C GLY A 170 1.40 2.31 14.77
N LYS A 171 1.22 1.12 15.34
CA LYS A 171 2.00 -0.08 14.98
C LYS A 171 1.53 -0.67 13.65
N GLN A 172 2.48 -1.11 12.82
CA GLN A 172 2.20 -1.81 11.55
C GLN A 172 1.25 -1.05 10.61
N VAL A 173 1.28 0.28 10.67
CA VAL A 173 0.61 1.15 9.71
C VAL A 173 1.64 1.66 8.71
N ILE A 174 1.32 1.61 7.42
CA ILE A 174 2.10 2.24 6.35
C ILE A 174 1.25 3.31 5.66
N ILE A 175 1.90 4.34 5.15
CA ILE A 175 1.26 5.35 4.31
C ILE A 175 1.91 5.29 2.93
N SER A 176 1.09 5.09 1.90
CA SER A 176 1.49 5.03 0.49
C SER A 176 0.75 6.10 -0.31
N SER A 177 1.21 6.40 -1.51
CA SER A 177 0.49 7.40 -2.32
C SER A 177 -0.80 6.85 -2.90
N GLY A 178 -0.78 5.72 -3.61
CA GLY A 178 -1.88 5.34 -4.49
C GLY A 178 -2.06 6.35 -5.64
N ALA A 179 -0.99 7.05 -6.03
CA ALA A 179 -1.06 8.18 -6.95
C ALA A 179 -1.16 7.73 -8.41
N ASP A 180 -2.12 8.27 -9.14
CA ASP A 180 -2.26 8.10 -10.61
C ASP A 180 -1.46 9.16 -11.38
N THR A 181 -1.17 10.29 -10.72
CA THR A 181 -0.49 11.43 -11.31
C THR A 181 0.62 11.98 -10.42
N VAL A 182 1.58 12.66 -11.03
CA VAL A 182 2.75 13.20 -10.32
C VAL A 182 2.39 14.31 -9.35
N SER A 183 1.33 15.06 -9.64
CA SER A 183 0.79 16.11 -8.76
C SER A 183 0.28 15.56 -7.42
N GLU A 184 -0.02 14.27 -7.35
CA GLU A 184 -0.47 13.62 -6.12
C GLU A 184 0.69 13.20 -5.23
N ILE A 185 1.88 12.94 -5.78
CA ILE A 185 3.05 12.55 -4.99
C ILE A 185 3.44 13.66 -4.01
N ARG A 186 3.69 13.27 -2.76
CA ARG A 186 4.11 14.18 -1.67
C ARG A 186 5.51 13.86 -1.18
N HIS A 187 6.17 14.86 -0.60
CA HIS A 187 7.48 14.66 0.00
C HIS A 187 7.34 13.84 1.30
N PRO A 188 8.30 12.97 1.68
CA PRO A 188 8.24 12.21 2.92
C PRO A 188 7.97 13.05 4.18
N PHE A 189 8.48 14.29 4.24
CA PHE A 189 8.17 15.21 5.34
C PHE A 189 6.71 15.66 5.38
N ASP A 190 6.05 15.80 4.23
CA ASP A 190 4.60 16.11 4.20
C ASP A 190 3.81 14.93 4.76
N ILE A 191 4.21 13.71 4.40
CA ILE A 191 3.63 12.46 4.92
C ILE A 191 3.85 12.35 6.43
N PHE A 192 5.01 12.80 6.94
CA PHE A 192 5.30 12.90 8.37
C PHE A 192 4.35 13.84 9.11
N TYR A 193 4.15 15.04 8.59
CA TYR A 193 3.21 15.96 9.21
C TYR A 193 1.76 15.51 9.07
N PHE A 194 1.42 14.82 7.98
CA PHE A 194 0.13 14.16 7.85
C PHE A 194 -0.06 13.08 8.92
N ALA A 195 0.89 12.16 9.10
CA ALA A 195 0.88 11.16 10.16
C ALA A 195 0.71 11.77 11.56
N LYS A 196 1.42 12.88 11.84
CA LYS A 196 1.25 13.64 13.08
C LYS A 196 -0.14 14.24 13.24
N SER A 197 -0.73 14.77 12.17
CA SER A 197 -2.07 15.34 12.19
C SER A 197 -3.16 14.31 12.52
N LEU A 198 -2.86 13.02 12.29
CA LEU A 198 -3.73 11.90 12.65
C LEU A 198 -3.58 11.46 14.11
N GLY A 199 -2.69 12.10 14.89
CA GLY A 199 -2.51 11.83 16.32
C GLY A 199 -1.30 10.98 16.67
N LEU A 200 -0.39 10.70 15.72
CA LEU A 200 0.84 9.97 16.00
C LEU A 200 1.91 10.87 16.64
N ALA A 201 2.61 10.32 17.63
CA ALA A 201 3.80 10.93 18.20
C ALA A 201 4.95 10.98 17.16
N ASN A 202 5.96 11.83 17.40
CA ASN A 202 7.05 12.07 16.43
C ASN A 202 7.80 10.79 16.05
N ASP A 203 8.04 9.91 17.01
CA ASP A 203 8.70 8.62 16.84
C ASP A 203 7.85 7.67 15.97
N GLN A 204 6.56 7.55 16.29
CA GLN A 204 5.62 6.71 15.55
C GLN A 204 5.40 7.21 14.12
N ALA A 205 5.23 8.53 13.94
CA ALA A 205 5.09 9.16 12.64
C ALA A 205 6.32 8.91 11.74
N LYS A 206 7.53 8.91 12.32
CA LYS A 206 8.75 8.53 11.60
C LYS A 206 8.76 7.05 11.22
N PHE A 207 8.30 6.17 12.10
CA PHE A 207 8.27 4.73 11.84
C PHE A 207 7.31 4.34 10.71
N VAL A 208 6.16 5.01 10.60
CA VAL A 208 5.17 4.76 9.53
C VAL A 208 5.76 5.02 8.13
N ILE A 209 6.72 5.93 8.00
CA ILE A 209 7.30 6.33 6.71
C ILE A 209 8.54 5.49 6.36
N GLU A 210 9.35 5.18 7.38
CA GLU A 210 10.65 4.54 7.18
C GLU A 210 10.60 3.08 7.63
N LYS A 211 10.52 2.84 8.94
CA LYS A 211 10.78 1.53 9.54
C LYS A 211 9.73 0.46 9.22
N HIS A 212 8.45 0.82 9.16
CA HIS A 212 7.39 -0.16 8.92
C HIS A 212 7.49 -0.77 7.52
N CYS A 213 7.80 0.04 6.52
CA CYS A 213 8.07 -0.42 5.16
C CYS A 213 9.28 -1.37 5.12
N GLU A 214 10.39 -1.01 5.77
CA GLU A 214 11.59 -1.86 5.83
C GLU A 214 11.29 -3.21 6.53
N GLN A 215 10.57 -3.19 7.65
CA GLN A 215 10.18 -4.39 8.38
C GLN A 215 9.26 -5.30 7.56
N LEU A 216 8.29 -4.72 6.84
CA LEU A 216 7.40 -5.44 5.93
C LEU A 216 8.20 -6.13 4.81
N LEU A 217 9.13 -5.41 4.17
CA LEU A 217 9.96 -5.96 3.10
C LEU A 217 10.92 -7.05 3.59
N LEU A 218 11.47 -6.92 4.80
CA LEU A 218 12.30 -7.97 5.40
C LEU A 218 11.47 -9.22 5.73
N LYS A 219 10.22 -9.06 6.18
CA LYS A 219 9.29 -10.16 6.42
C LYS A 219 8.98 -10.91 5.14
N THR A 220 8.63 -10.21 4.05
CA THR A 220 8.25 -10.85 2.79
C THR A 220 9.43 -11.59 2.15
N LYS A 221 10.64 -11.02 2.18
CA LYS A 221 11.87 -11.72 1.76
C LYS A 221 12.11 -13.02 2.52
N LYS A 222 11.89 -13.03 3.84
CA LYS A 222 12.03 -14.25 4.65
C LYS A 222 10.97 -15.30 4.33
N LYS A 223 9.74 -14.88 3.98
CA LYS A 223 8.68 -15.79 3.53
C LYS A 223 9.04 -16.42 2.18
N ALA A 224 9.53 -15.63 1.22
CA ALA A 224 9.91 -16.10 -0.11
C ALA A 224 11.08 -17.12 -0.11
N ILE A 225 11.96 -17.09 0.90
CA ILE A 225 13.03 -18.09 1.05
C ILE A 225 12.50 -19.42 1.58
N LYS A 226 11.36 -19.42 2.27
CA LYS A 226 10.79 -20.60 2.93
C LYS A 226 9.72 -21.32 2.10
N SER A 227 9.13 -20.64 1.12
CA SER A 227 8.22 -21.18 0.10
C SER A 227 9.00 -21.85 -1.02
#